data_AF-I0TEA0-F1
#
_entry.id   AF-I0TEA0-F1
#
_cell.length_a   1.000
_cell.length_b   1.000
_cell.length_c   1.000
_cell.angle_alpha   90.00
_cell.angle_beta   90.00
_cell.angle_gamma   90.00
#
_symmetry.space_group_name_H-M   'P 1'
#
loop_
_entity.id
_entity.type
_entity.pdbx_description
1 polymer ?
#
loop_
_entity_poly.entity_id
_entity_poly.type
_entity_poly.pdbx_seq_one_letter_code
_entity_poly.pdbx_strand_id
1 'polypeptide(L)'
;MTNEEFEKKWAENRKEVLANNEEYQRIVQSYKSSGWIDYIIFIAGFVICENYTKTIVNSIVLQYLLALIGMILIWLGYRLIKSLFNSKQTLEELEEKIKHQYRDSISN
;
A
#
# COMPACT_ATOMS: atom_id res chain seq x y z
N MET A 1 21.09 16.56 -25.96
CA MET A 1 21.31 15.16 -25.55
C MET A 1 20.42 14.27 -26.40
N THR A 2 20.92 13.15 -26.92
CA THR A 2 20.05 12.19 -27.64
C THR A 2 19.18 11.43 -26.63
N ASN A 3 18.05 10.89 -27.08
CA ASN A 3 17.14 10.16 -26.20
C ASN A 3 17.81 8.90 -25.60
N GLU A 4 18.72 8.27 -26.34
CA GLU A 4 19.47 7.10 -25.88
C GLU A 4 20.49 7.44 -24.78
N GLU A 5 21.18 8.57 -24.89
CA GLU A 5 22.07 9.06 -23.83
C GLU A 5 21.30 9.41 -22.55
N PHE A 6 20.07 9.92 -22.69
CA PHE A 6 19.17 10.19 -21.57
C PHE A 6 18.73 8.93 -20.87
N GLU A 7 18.23 7.93 -21.59
CA GLU A 7 17.80 6.68 -20.97
C GLU A 7 18.95 5.97 -20.26
N LYS A 8 20.17 6.04 -20.81
CA LYS A 8 21.36 5.48 -20.15
C LYS A 8 21.71 6.22 -18.85
N LYS A 9 21.77 7.56 -18.89
CA LYS A 9 22.01 8.37 -17.68
C LYS A 9 20.90 8.23 -16.65
N TRP A 10 19.65 8.15 -17.09
CA TRP A 10 18.50 7.89 -16.21
C TRP A 10 18.65 6.52 -15.56
N ALA A 11 18.92 5.45 -16.30
CA ALA A 11 19.08 4.11 -15.74
C ALA A 11 20.21 4.02 -14.69
N GLU A 12 21.33 4.72 -14.92
CA GLU A 12 22.46 4.77 -14.01
C GLU A 12 22.14 5.57 -12.72
N ASN A 13 21.46 6.72 -12.85
CA ASN A 13 21.22 7.64 -11.73
C ASN A 13 19.84 7.49 -11.08
N ARG A 14 18.92 6.71 -11.66
CA ARG A 14 17.52 6.53 -11.21
C ARG A 14 17.43 6.21 -9.72
N LYS A 15 18.28 5.30 -9.23
CA LYS A 15 18.25 4.92 -7.80
C LYS A 15 18.60 6.08 -6.88
N GLU A 16 19.59 6.89 -7.25
CA GLU A 16 20.02 8.04 -6.47
C GLU A 16 19.00 9.19 -6.56
N VAL A 17 18.48 9.47 -7.75
CA VAL A 17 17.44 10.50 -7.98
C VAL A 17 16.15 10.16 -7.22
N LEU A 18 15.72 8.89 -7.23
CA LEU A 18 14.54 8.44 -6.47
C LEU A 18 14.81 8.38 -4.96
N ALA A 19 16.05 8.11 -4.54
CA ALA A 19 16.43 8.12 -3.13
C ALA A 19 16.46 9.54 -2.55
N ASN A 20 16.87 10.53 -3.34
CA ASN A 20 16.97 11.93 -2.93
C ASN A 20 15.63 12.70 -3.04
N ASN A 21 14.60 12.10 -3.63
CA ASN A 21 13.28 12.72 -3.73
C ASN A 21 12.46 12.42 -2.46
N GLU A 22 12.21 13.47 -1.65
CA GLU A 22 11.47 13.37 -0.39
C GLU A 22 10.02 12.87 -0.58
N GLU A 23 9.38 13.24 -1.69
CA GLU A 23 8.00 12.84 -1.99
C GLU A 23 7.92 11.35 -2.31
N TYR A 24 8.87 10.84 -3.08
CA TYR A 24 9.00 9.41 -3.38
C TYR A 24 9.29 8.60 -2.12
N GLN A 25 10.24 9.03 -1.30
CA GLN A 25 10.56 8.37 -0.03
C GLN A 25 9.37 8.39 0.94
N ARG A 26 8.64 9.50 1.03
CA ARG A 26 7.44 9.61 1.87
C ARG A 26 6.36 8.61 1.47
N ILE A 27 6.12 8.44 0.16
CA ILE A 27 5.17 7.43 -0.33
C ILE A 27 5.70 6.02 -0.07
N VAL A 28 6.96 5.70 -0.39
CA VAL A 28 7.53 4.38 -0.10
C VAL A 28 7.45 4.03 1.40
N GLN A 29 7.70 5.01 2.26
CA GLN A 29 7.62 4.84 3.71
C GLN A 29 6.17 4.72 4.20
N SER A 30 5.20 5.40 3.58
CA SER A 30 3.78 5.21 3.87
C SER A 30 3.29 3.82 3.48
N TYR A 31 3.80 3.25 2.38
CA TYR A 31 3.55 1.86 1.98
C TYR A 31 4.15 0.87 3.00
N LYS A 32 5.33 1.15 3.56
CA LYS A 32 5.94 0.35 4.63
C LYS A 32 5.14 0.42 5.94
N SER A 33 4.62 1.61 6.26
CA SER A 33 3.69 1.82 7.39
C SER A 33 2.33 1.14 7.15
N SER A 34 1.96 0.82 5.92
CA SER A 34 0.72 0.08 5.67
C SER A 34 0.74 -1.36 6.22
N GLY A 35 1.91 -1.92 6.54
CA GLY A 35 2.03 -3.29 7.05
C GLY A 35 1.57 -3.50 8.49
N TRP A 36 1.74 -2.51 9.39
CA TRP A 36 1.28 -2.66 10.79
C TRP A 36 -0.24 -2.45 10.94
N ILE A 37 -0.82 -1.67 10.02
CA ILE A 37 -2.27 -1.44 9.94
C ILE A 37 -3.03 -2.75 9.68
N ASP A 38 -2.42 -3.70 8.94
CA ASP A 38 -3.01 -5.02 8.67
C ASP A 38 -3.32 -5.77 9.97
N TYR A 39 -2.40 -5.72 10.94
CA TYR A 39 -2.57 -6.37 12.24
C TYR A 39 -3.62 -5.67 13.09
N ILE A 40 -3.69 -4.33 13.04
CA ILE A 40 -4.71 -3.56 13.76
C ILE A 40 -6.10 -3.88 13.26
N ILE A 41 -6.28 -3.95 11.93
CA ILE A 41 -7.57 -4.29 11.32
C ILE A 41 -7.96 -5.73 11.65
N PHE A 42 -6.99 -6.65 11.70
CA PHE A 42 -7.24 -8.03 12.08
C PHE A 42 -7.73 -8.14 13.54
N ILE A 43 -7.06 -7.46 14.47
CA ILE A 43 -7.43 -7.45 15.90
C ILE A 43 -8.78 -6.76 16.10
N ALA A 44 -8.97 -5.59 15.49
CA ALA A 44 -10.23 -4.84 15.58
C ALA A 44 -11.41 -5.65 14.99
N GLY A 45 -11.21 -6.27 13.82
CA GLY A 45 -12.20 -7.12 13.18
C GLY A 45 -12.59 -8.33 14.06
N PHE A 46 -11.61 -8.96 14.70
CA PHE A 46 -11.86 -10.06 15.63
C PHE A 46 -12.69 -9.61 16.85
N VAL A 47 -12.32 -8.51 17.51
CA VAL A 47 -13.04 -7.98 18.68
C VAL A 47 -14.48 -7.59 18.33
N ILE A 48 -14.69 -6.94 17.18
CA ILE A 48 -16.04 -6.56 16.72
C ILE A 48 -16.89 -7.81 16.45
N CYS A 49 -16.34 -8.80 15.73
CA CYS A 49 -17.05 -10.05 15.46
C CYS A 49 -17.36 -10.84 16.74
N GLU A 50 -16.43 -10.90 17.69
CA GLU A 50 -16.65 -11.57 18.98
C GLU A 50 -17.79 -10.89 19.76
N ASN A 51 -17.80 -9.56 19.83
CA ASN A 51 -18.82 -8.82 20.57
C ASN A 51 -20.21 -8.93 19.91
N TYR A 52 -20.27 -8.91 18.58
CA TYR A 52 -21.52 -9.06 17.82
C TYR A 52 -22.10 -10.47 17.93
N THR A 53 -21.25 -11.50 17.82
CA THR A 53 -21.70 -12.91 17.86
C THR A 53 -22.15 -13.34 19.26
N LYS A 54 -21.57 -12.79 20.34
CA LYS A 54 -22.06 -12.97 21.73
C LYS A 54 -23.51 -12.54 21.92
N THR A 55 -23.95 -11.50 21.21
CA THR A 55 -25.30 -10.94 21.35
C THR A 55 -26.34 -11.76 20.57
N ILE A 56 -25.92 -12.45 19.50
CA ILE A 56 -26.83 -13.10 18.55
C ILE A 56 -26.94 -14.61 18.82
N VAL A 57 -25.89 -15.24 19.36
CA VAL A 57 -25.78 -16.70 19.41
C VAL A 57 -25.42 -17.17 20.82
N ASN A 58 -26.29 -17.99 21.42
CA ASN A 58 -26.04 -18.62 22.74
C ASN A 58 -25.08 -19.84 22.68
N SER A 59 -24.75 -20.33 21.49
CA SER A 59 -23.87 -21.49 21.32
C SER A 59 -22.45 -21.03 21.03
N ILE A 60 -21.53 -21.39 21.93
CA ILE A 60 -20.11 -21.02 21.86
C ILE A 60 -19.46 -21.48 20.54
N VAL A 61 -19.85 -22.65 20.03
CA VAL A 61 -19.27 -23.24 18.80
C VAL A 61 -19.69 -22.43 17.57
N LEU A 62 -20.97 -22.07 17.47
CA LEU A 62 -21.49 -21.25 16.36
C LEU A 62 -20.95 -19.82 16.43
N GLN A 63 -20.77 -19.28 17.64
CA GLN A 63 -20.17 -17.98 17.88
C GLN A 63 -18.75 -17.89 17.29
N TYR A 64 -17.89 -18.86 17.61
CA TYR A 64 -16.53 -18.93 17.08
C TYR A 64 -16.50 -19.19 15.56
N LEU A 65 -17.40 -20.02 15.05
CA LEU A 65 -17.49 -20.29 13.61
C LEU A 65 -17.85 -19.01 12.83
N LEU A 66 -18.83 -18.26 13.31
CA LEU A 66 -19.24 -16.99 12.71
C LEU A 66 -18.17 -15.91 12.85
N ALA A 67 -17.47 -15.86 13.99
CA ALA A 67 -16.37 -14.93 14.19
C ALA A 67 -15.21 -15.21 13.23
N LEU A 68 -14.86 -16.48 12.99
CA LEU A 68 -13.86 -16.87 12.00
C LEU A 68 -14.25 -16.46 10.58
N ILE A 69 -15.50 -16.71 10.18
CA ILE A 69 -16.01 -16.32 8.86
C ILE A 69 -15.99 -14.79 8.72
N GLY A 70 -16.46 -14.06 9.73
CA GLY A 70 -16.45 -12.60 9.75
C GLY A 70 -15.05 -12.02 9.65
N MET A 71 -14.08 -12.61 10.36
CA MET A 71 -12.67 -12.22 10.29
C MET A 71 -12.10 -12.40 8.87
N ILE A 72 -12.39 -13.52 8.21
CA ILE A 72 -11.97 -13.78 6.82
C ILE A 72 -12.59 -12.76 5.86
N LEU A 73 -13.87 -12.44 6.02
CA LEU A 73 -14.57 -11.45 5.18
C LEU A 73 -13.99 -10.04 5.34
N ILE A 74 -13.74 -9.60 6.58
CA ILE A 74 -13.11 -8.31 6.86
C ILE A 74 -11.71 -8.25 6.26
N TRP A 75 -10.92 -9.31 6.43
CA TRP A 75 -9.59 -9.40 5.87
C TRP A 75 -9.58 -9.35 4.33
N LEU A 76 -10.50 -10.08 3.67
CA LEU A 76 -10.66 -10.05 2.22
C LEU A 76 -11.11 -8.67 1.74
N GLY A 77 -12.12 -8.06 2.38
CA GLY A 77 -12.60 -6.73 2.02
C GLY A 77 -11.52 -5.67 2.15
N TYR A 78 -10.77 -5.68 3.24
CA TYR A 78 -9.63 -4.79 3.44
C TYR A 78 -8.53 -5.04 2.41
N ARG A 79 -8.15 -6.30 2.16
CA ARG A 79 -7.12 -6.65 1.17
C ARG A 79 -7.51 -6.21 -0.24
N LEU A 80 -8.80 -6.29 -0.60
CA LEU A 80 -9.31 -5.81 -1.88
C LEU A 80 -9.24 -4.28 -1.98
N ILE A 81 -9.73 -3.55 -0.97
CA ILE A 81 -9.64 -2.09 -0.93
C ILE A 81 -8.18 -1.62 -0.99
N LYS A 82 -7.31 -2.25 -0.18
CA LYS A 82 -5.88 -2.01 -0.19
C LYS A 82 -5.27 -2.29 -1.55
N SER A 83 -5.62 -3.40 -2.20
CA SER A 83 -5.13 -3.72 -3.54
C SER A 83 -5.58 -2.70 -4.59
N LEU A 84 -6.79 -2.15 -4.45
CA LEU A 84 -7.29 -1.12 -5.35
C LEU A 84 -6.59 0.24 -5.14
N PHE A 85 -6.29 0.61 -3.89
CA PHE A 85 -5.60 1.86 -3.57
C PHE A 85 -4.06 1.81 -3.74
N ASN A 86 -3.43 0.66 -3.51
CA ASN A 86 -1.97 0.47 -3.65
C ASN A 86 -1.51 0.20 -5.09
N SER A 87 -2.43 0.03 -6.04
CA SER A 87 -2.06 -0.44 -7.38
C SER A 87 -1.58 0.72 -8.26
N LYS A 88 -0.27 0.96 -8.19
CA LYS A 88 0.59 1.48 -9.28
C LYS A 88 0.48 2.95 -9.66
N GLN A 89 -0.73 3.51 -9.72
CA GLN A 89 -0.91 4.81 -10.36
C GLN A 89 -0.12 5.93 -9.66
N THR A 90 -0.07 5.95 -8.33
CA THR A 90 0.63 7.03 -7.60
C THR A 90 2.15 6.93 -7.68
N LEU A 91 2.72 5.72 -7.65
CA LEU A 91 4.17 5.55 -7.67
C LEU A 91 4.73 5.69 -9.09
N GLU A 92 4.00 5.18 -10.08
CA GLU A 92 4.36 5.24 -11.50
C GLU A 92 4.20 6.67 -12.04
N GLU A 93 3.11 7.38 -11.71
CA GLU A 93 2.95 8.80 -12.05
C GLU A 93 4.01 9.68 -11.37
N LEU A 94 4.37 9.36 -10.12
CA LEU A 94 5.40 10.12 -9.41
C LEU A 94 6.79 9.87 -10.02
N GLU A 95 7.10 8.62 -10.36
CA GLU A 95 8.34 8.29 -11.06
C GLU A 95 8.43 8.98 -12.44
N GLU A 96 7.32 9.03 -13.19
CA GLU A 96 7.25 9.70 -14.48
C GLU A 96 7.44 11.23 -14.34
N LYS A 97 6.84 11.84 -13.30
CA LYS A 97 7.09 13.26 -12.95
C LYS A 97 8.54 13.52 -12.60
N ILE A 98 9.17 12.66 -11.79
CA ILE A 98 10.57 12.80 -11.39
C ILE A 98 11.49 12.62 -12.61
N LYS A 99 11.17 11.69 -13.51
CA LYS A 99 11.89 11.50 -14.78
C LYS A 99 11.82 12.75 -15.66
N HIS A 100 10.66 13.42 -15.73
CA HIS A 100 10.50 14.67 -16.45
C HIS A 100 11.33 15.81 -15.82
N GLN A 101 11.27 15.97 -14.50
CA GLN A 101 12.05 16.98 -13.78
C GLN A 101 13.58 16.77 -13.93
N TYR A 102 14.04 15.52 -13.91
CA TYR A 102 15.44 15.17 -14.15
C TYR A 102 15.87 15.47 -15.59
N ARG A 103 14.98 15.27 -16.56
CA ARG A 103 15.24 15.64 -17.95
C ARG A 103 15.40 17.16 -18.10
N ASP A 104 14.53 17.93 -17.45
CA ASP A 104 14.57 19.39 -17.48
C ASP A 104 15.83 19.94 -16.77
N SER A 105 16.29 19.31 -15.68
CA SER A 105 17.47 19.75 -14.94
C SER A 105 18.80 19.48 -15.64
N ILE A 106 18.86 18.50 -16.54
CA ILE A 106 20.07 18.19 -17.34
C ILE A 106 20.02 18.88 -18.72
N SER A 107 18.85 19.36 -19.14
CA SER A 107 18.66 20.08 -20.41
C SER A 107 18.92 21.58 -20.30
N ASN A 108 19.04 22.12 -19.08
CA ASN A 108 19.39 23.52 -18.78
C ASN A 108 20.85 23.62 -18.34
#